data_AF-A0A2M9TGM3-F1
#
_entry.id   AF-A0A2M9TGM3-F1
#
_cell.length_a   1.000
_cell.length_b   1.000
_cell.length_c   1.000
_cell.angle_alpha   90.00
_cell.angle_beta   90.00
_cell.angle_gamma   90.00
#
_symmetry.space_group_name_H-M   'P 1'
#
loop_
_entity.id
_entity.type
_entity.pdbx_description
1 polymer ?
#
loop_
_entity_poly.entity_id
_entity_poly.type
_entity_poly.pdbx_seq_one_letter_code
_entity_poly.pdbx_strand_id
1 'polypeptide(L)'
;MARAAYVTDLKTLQGECSANYLRLVRLVGDLQSGQRRDIALRGDHRHFGDLKLAILQQAPYTTLVEISQRGPLDAVIEGPRMRVHLYHDVRMAEVIDFQRERHFSGRYRYPNARMHQPDEKLQLNCFLGEWLAHGLAHGHVVDLPELP
;
A
#
# COMPACT_ATOMS: atom_id res chain seq x y z
N MET A 1 -36.78 -4.59 -5.34
CA MET A 1 -36.37 -3.57 -4.35
C MET A 1 -35.11 -2.90 -4.86
N ALA A 2 -35.11 -1.57 -5.05
CA ALA A 2 -33.90 -0.86 -5.48
C ALA A 2 -32.85 -0.93 -4.38
N ARG A 3 -31.72 -1.59 -4.66
CA ARG A 3 -30.61 -1.72 -3.70
C ARG A 3 -30.08 -0.33 -3.40
N ALA A 4 -30.02 0.03 -2.11
CA ALA A 4 -29.55 1.34 -1.69
C ALA A 4 -28.18 1.63 -2.29
N ALA A 5 -28.05 2.84 -2.84
CA ALA A 5 -26.83 3.42 -3.34
C ALA A 5 -25.76 3.38 -2.24
N TYR A 6 -24.62 2.71 -2.45
CA TYR A 6 -23.50 2.74 -1.50
C TYR A 6 -23.11 4.19 -1.18
N VAL A 7 -22.89 4.48 0.10
CA VAL A 7 -22.40 5.79 0.56
C VAL A 7 -20.98 5.58 1.05
N THR A 8 -20.04 6.35 0.51
CA THR A 8 -18.63 6.23 0.84
C THR A 8 -18.39 6.48 2.33
N ASP A 9 -17.85 5.49 3.03
CA ASP A 9 -17.42 5.64 4.41
C ASP A 9 -16.08 6.39 4.48
N LEU A 10 -16.16 7.72 4.44
CA LEU A 10 -15.00 8.59 4.51
C LEU A 10 -14.26 8.50 5.84
N LYS A 11 -14.96 8.20 6.94
CA LYS A 11 -14.34 8.12 8.27
C LYS A 11 -13.39 6.93 8.33
N THR A 12 -13.86 5.76 7.91
CA THR A 12 -13.05 4.55 7.88
C THR A 12 -11.89 4.70 6.89
N LEU A 13 -12.16 5.25 5.69
CA LEU A 13 -11.10 5.51 4.71
C LEU A 13 -9.99 6.43 5.26
N GLN A 14 -10.36 7.53 5.92
CA GLN A 14 -9.38 8.43 6.53
C GLN A 14 -8.59 7.77 7.67
N GLY A 15 -9.25 6.93 8.46
CA GLY A 15 -8.61 6.13 9.51
C GLY A 15 -7.53 5.21 8.94
N GLU A 16 -7.86 4.47 7.88
CA GLU A 16 -6.91 3.59 7.20
C GLU A 16 -5.74 4.36 6.60
N CYS A 17 -6.00 5.46 5.90
CA CYS A 17 -4.93 6.29 5.33
C CYS A 17 -3.97 6.82 6.40
N SER A 18 -4.50 7.23 7.57
CA SER A 18 -3.69 7.74 8.69
C SER A 18 -2.85 6.62 9.31
N ALA A 19 -3.43 5.43 9.50
CA ALA A 19 -2.71 4.27 10.01
C ALA A 19 -1.61 3.82 9.03
N ASN A 20 -1.89 3.80 7.74
CA ASN A 20 -0.94 3.45 6.69
C ASN A 20 0.22 4.44 6.60
N TYR A 21 -0.03 5.74 6.82
CA TYR A 21 1.02 6.75 6.90
C TYR A 21 2.04 6.40 7.97
N LEU A 22 1.58 6.10 9.19
CA LEU A 22 2.47 5.75 10.30
C LEU A 22 3.29 4.49 10.01
N ARG A 23 2.66 3.47 9.40
CA ARG A 23 3.35 2.23 9.02
C ARG A 23 4.41 2.48 7.93
N LEU A 24 4.07 3.24 6.90
CA LEU A 24 4.98 3.56 5.81
C LEU A 24 6.15 4.42 6.29
N VAL A 25 5.93 5.45 7.10
CA VAL A 25 7.02 6.26 7.65
C VAL A 25 8.03 5.39 8.42
N ARG A 26 7.55 4.40 9.19
CA ARG A 26 8.43 3.45 9.90
C ARG A 26 9.21 2.55 8.95
N LEU A 27 8.56 2.02 7.92
CA LEU A 27 9.18 1.07 6.98
C LEU A 27 10.14 1.77 6.01
N VAL A 28 9.77 2.97 5.55
CA VAL A 28 10.58 3.82 4.65
C VAL A 28 11.78 4.39 5.40
N GLY A 29 11.60 4.87 6.63
CA GLY A 29 12.69 5.49 7.39
C GLY A 29 13.28 6.70 6.67
N ASP A 30 14.58 6.67 6.43
CA ASP A 30 15.42 7.72 5.86
C ASP A 30 15.65 7.58 4.35
N LEU A 31 14.94 6.67 3.66
CA LEU A 31 15.11 6.49 2.22
C LEU A 31 14.83 7.78 1.45
N GLN A 32 15.69 8.04 0.48
CA GLN A 32 15.61 9.17 -0.43
C GLN A 32 15.09 8.75 -1.80
N SER A 33 14.69 9.72 -2.63
CA SER A 33 14.23 9.50 -4.00
C SER A 33 15.22 8.65 -4.81
N GLY A 34 14.73 7.61 -5.46
CA GLY A 34 15.52 6.61 -6.19
C GLY A 34 16.05 5.46 -5.34
N GLN A 35 15.96 5.54 -4.01
CA GLN A 35 16.35 4.45 -3.12
C GLN A 35 15.22 3.44 -2.93
N ARG A 36 15.61 2.22 -2.57
CA ARG A 36 14.71 1.09 -2.35
C ARG A 36 15.10 0.31 -1.09
N ARG A 37 14.11 -0.36 -0.51
CA ARG A 37 14.29 -1.28 0.62
C ARG A 37 13.46 -2.53 0.36
N ASP A 38 14.12 -3.67 0.52
CA ASP A 38 13.50 -4.99 0.41
C ASP A 38 13.35 -5.57 1.82
N ILE A 39 12.15 -6.06 2.13
CA ILE A 39 11.78 -6.62 3.42
C ILE A 39 11.33 -8.06 3.17
N ALA A 40 12.10 -9.01 3.68
CA ALA A 40 11.78 -10.42 3.50
C ALA A 40 10.56 -10.79 4.37
N LEU A 41 9.48 -11.27 3.74
CA LEU A 41 8.31 -11.76 4.45
C LEU A 41 8.52 -13.24 4.79
N ARG A 42 8.95 -13.50 6.03
CA ARG A 42 9.17 -14.85 6.55
C ARG A 42 8.11 -15.17 7.59
N GLY A 43 7.28 -16.18 7.34
CA GLY A 43 6.49 -16.84 8.39
C GLY A 43 7.23 -18.08 8.89
N ASP A 44 6.85 -18.63 10.04
CA ASP A 44 7.41 -19.83 10.70
C ASP A 44 7.77 -20.98 9.72
N HIS A 45 8.93 -20.89 9.05
CA HIS A 45 9.47 -21.80 8.04
C HIS A 45 8.93 -21.69 6.58
N ARG A 46 8.25 -20.61 6.19
CA ARG A 46 7.83 -20.37 4.79
C ARG A 46 8.21 -18.96 4.32
N HIS A 47 8.89 -18.88 3.17
CA HIS A 47 9.17 -17.62 2.46
C HIS A 47 7.95 -17.26 1.60
N PHE A 48 7.29 -16.17 1.94
CA PHE A 48 6.10 -15.68 1.21
C PHE A 48 6.47 -14.64 0.14
N GLY A 49 7.76 -14.37 -0.04
CA GLY A 49 8.28 -13.34 -0.94
C GLY A 49 8.88 -12.15 -0.19
N ASP A 50 9.31 -11.16 -0.96
CA ASP A 50 9.93 -9.94 -0.47
C ASP A 50 9.04 -8.74 -0.80
N LEU A 51 8.71 -7.96 0.22
CA LEU A 51 8.06 -6.67 0.09
C LEU A 51 9.10 -5.63 -0.31
N LYS A 52 8.91 -4.98 -1.44
CA LYS A 52 9.81 -3.96 -1.96
C LYS A 52 9.16 -2.59 -1.86
N LEU A 53 9.87 -1.68 -1.24
CA LEU A 53 9.51 -0.26 -1.12
C LEU A 53 10.51 0.54 -1.96
N ALA A 54 10.03 1.39 -2.85
CA ALA A 54 10.87 2.28 -3.64
C ALA A 54 10.34 3.71 -3.59
N ILE A 55 11.21 4.67 -3.28
CA ILE A 55 10.85 6.09 -3.31
C ILE A 55 10.97 6.57 -4.74
N LEU A 56 9.83 6.83 -5.39
CA LEU A 56 9.82 7.28 -6.78
C LEU A 56 10.08 8.78 -6.87
N GLN A 57 9.49 9.56 -5.96
CA GLN A 57 9.60 11.01 -5.93
C GLN A 57 9.47 11.52 -4.49
N GLN A 58 10.20 12.59 -4.18
CA GLN A 58 10.08 13.33 -2.93
C GLN A 58 9.90 14.82 -3.22
N ALA A 59 8.85 15.39 -2.65
CA ALA A 59 8.56 16.81 -2.59
C ALA A 59 8.41 17.22 -1.11
N PRO A 60 8.46 18.53 -0.77
CA PRO A 60 8.47 18.98 0.63
C PRO A 60 7.33 18.44 1.51
N TYR A 61 6.14 18.23 0.93
CA TYR A 61 4.95 17.78 1.65
C TYR A 61 4.36 16.49 1.09
N THR A 62 4.99 15.89 0.07
CA THR A 62 4.48 14.68 -0.56
C THR A 62 5.62 13.75 -0.96
N THR A 63 5.53 12.49 -0.56
CA THR A 63 6.42 11.43 -1.04
C THR A 63 5.62 10.41 -1.83
N LEU A 64 6.07 10.07 -3.04
CA LEU A 64 5.52 8.99 -3.84
C LEU A 64 6.33 7.72 -3.61
N VAL A 65 5.67 6.71 -3.05
CA VAL A 65 6.25 5.40 -2.78
C VAL A 65 5.60 4.36 -3.67
N GLU A 66 6.41 3.49 -4.24
CA GLU A 66 5.96 2.27 -4.87
C GLU A 66 6.16 1.09 -3.93
N ILE A 67 5.13 0.28 -3.79
CA ILE A 67 5.12 -0.93 -2.98
C ILE A 67 4.81 -2.10 -3.92
N SER A 68 5.67 -3.12 -3.91
CA SER A 68 5.49 -4.32 -4.73
C SER A 68 5.89 -5.58 -3.97
N GLN A 69 5.30 -6.73 -4.33
CA GLN A 69 5.77 -8.03 -3.86
C GLN A 69 6.58 -8.69 -4.96
N ARG A 70 7.67 -9.35 -4.58
CA ARG A 70 8.23 -10.43 -5.39
C ARG A 70 8.07 -11.74 -4.67
N GLY A 71 7.52 -12.73 -5.35
CA GLY A 71 7.30 -14.06 -4.82
C GLY A 71 7.92 -15.15 -5.69
N PRO A 72 7.95 -16.39 -5.19
CA PRO A 72 8.44 -17.54 -5.96
C PRO A 72 7.62 -17.81 -7.23
N LEU A 73 6.40 -17.27 -7.32
CA LEU A 73 5.51 -17.44 -8.47
C LEU A 73 5.57 -16.27 -9.47
N ASP A 74 6.52 -15.34 -9.35
CA ASP A 74 6.64 -14.17 -10.24
C ASP A 74 6.78 -14.56 -11.73
N ALA A 75 7.27 -15.77 -12.03
CA ALA A 75 7.37 -16.29 -13.39
C ALA A 75 6.00 -16.65 -14.02
N VAL A 76 4.96 -16.80 -13.20
CA VAL A 76 3.63 -17.24 -13.62
C VAL A 76 2.59 -16.15 -13.39
N ILE A 77 2.73 -15.36 -12.32
CA ILE A 77 1.75 -14.34 -11.92
C ILE A 77 2.51 -13.06 -11.54
N GLU A 78 2.09 -11.91 -12.07
CA GLU A 78 2.63 -10.62 -11.65
C GLU A 78 2.23 -10.36 -10.19
N GLY A 79 3.21 -10.15 -9.32
CA GLY A 79 2.98 -9.81 -7.92
C GLY A 79 2.22 -8.49 -7.76
N PRO A 80 1.50 -8.29 -6.64
CA PRO A 80 0.79 -7.04 -6.40
C PRO A 80 1.75 -5.86 -6.41
N ARG A 81 1.31 -4.76 -7.03
CA ARG A 81 2.04 -3.48 -7.08
C ARG A 81 1.06 -2.33 -6.88
N MET A 82 1.40 -1.42 -5.98
CA MET A 82 0.64 -0.19 -5.75
C MET A 82 1.57 1.01 -5.67
N ARG A 83 1.05 2.19 -6.01
CA ARG A 83 1.71 3.46 -5.70
C ARG A 83 0.90 4.22 -4.68
N VAL A 84 1.62 4.84 -3.75
CA VAL A 84 1.04 5.49 -2.58
C VAL A 84 1.64 6.87 -2.43
N HIS A 85 0.79 7.88 -2.29
CA HIS A 85 1.21 9.19 -1.84
C HIS A 85 1.19 9.25 -0.33
N LEU A 86 2.30 9.64 0.27
CA LEU A 86 2.37 10.08 1.67
C LEU A 86 2.26 11.59 1.67
N TYR A 87 1.16 12.11 2.22
CA TYR A 87 0.95 13.52 2.48
C TYR A 87 1.43 13.84 3.90
N HIS A 88 2.51 14.60 4.01
CA HIS A 88 3.20 14.82 5.30
C HIS A 88 2.53 15.89 6.18
N ASP A 89 1.83 16.83 5.54
CA ASP A 89 1.06 17.91 6.17
C ASP A 89 -0.18 17.39 6.90
N VAL A 90 -0.93 16.50 6.27
CA VAL A 90 -2.14 15.87 6.83
C VAL A 90 -1.89 14.49 7.41
N ARG A 91 -0.66 13.97 7.30
CA ARG A 91 -0.22 12.65 7.81
C ARG A 91 -1.08 11.49 7.29
N MET A 92 -1.32 11.46 5.98
CA MET A 92 -2.12 10.44 5.32
C MET A 92 -1.33 9.72 4.24
N ALA A 93 -1.54 8.42 4.09
CA ALA A 93 -1.03 7.63 2.98
C ALA A 93 -2.19 7.09 2.16
N GLU A 94 -2.24 7.44 0.87
CA GLU A 94 -3.34 7.09 -0.03
C GLU A 94 -2.82 6.29 -1.22
N VAL A 95 -3.44 5.14 -1.48
CA VAL A 95 -3.20 4.36 -2.71
C VAL A 95 -3.74 5.13 -3.92
N ILE A 96 -2.87 5.51 -4.86
CA ILE A 96 -3.23 6.25 -6.08
C ILE A 96 -3.26 5.40 -7.34
N ASP A 97 -2.58 4.25 -7.33
CA ASP A 97 -2.45 3.31 -8.45
C ASP A 97 -2.37 1.89 -7.88
N PHE A 98 -3.06 0.95 -8.52
CA PHE A 98 -2.93 -0.48 -8.26
C PHE A 98 -2.87 -1.23 -9.59
N GLN A 99 -1.83 -2.05 -9.78
CA GLN A 99 -1.58 -2.82 -11.00
C GLN A 99 -1.74 -2.01 -12.31
N ARG A 100 -1.21 -0.77 -12.33
CA ARG A 100 -1.26 0.15 -13.48
C ARG A 100 -2.65 0.69 -13.79
N GLU A 101 -3.65 0.40 -12.95
CA GLU A 101 -4.92 1.11 -12.96
C GLU A 101 -4.86 2.33 -12.04
N ARG A 102 -5.33 3.47 -12.57
CA ARG A 102 -5.34 4.77 -11.90
C ARG A 102 -6.76 5.31 -11.82
N HIS A 103 -6.91 6.41 -11.07
CA HIS A 103 -8.15 7.17 -10.97
C HIS A 103 -9.31 6.35 -10.37
N PHE A 104 -9.08 5.78 -9.19
CA PHE A 104 -10.12 5.14 -8.41
C PHE A 104 -11.19 6.14 -8.02
N SER A 105 -12.43 5.87 -8.43
CA SER A 105 -13.59 6.66 -8.01
C SER A 105 -13.90 6.36 -6.54
N GLY A 106 -14.26 7.39 -5.77
CA GLY A 106 -14.70 7.22 -4.37
C GLY A 106 -15.96 6.35 -4.22
N ARG A 107 -16.64 6.09 -5.35
CA ARG A 107 -17.74 5.13 -5.46
C ARG A 107 -17.88 4.62 -6.89
N TYR A 108 -18.07 3.31 -7.04
CA TYR A 108 -18.52 2.71 -8.29
C TYR A 108 -20.00 2.29 -8.24
N ARG A 109 -20.70 2.41 -9.38
CA ARG A 109 -21.99 1.72 -9.56
C ARG A 109 -21.69 0.25 -9.79
N TYR A 110 -22.48 -0.64 -9.19
CA TYR A 110 -22.34 -2.08 -9.38
C TYR A 110 -23.63 -2.71 -9.90
N PRO A 111 -23.57 -3.64 -10.87
CA PRO A 111 -22.35 -4.05 -11.60
C PRO A 111 -21.85 -2.93 -12.53
N ASN A 112 -20.54 -2.96 -12.85
CA ASN A 112 -19.93 -2.14 -13.89
C ASN A 112 -19.08 -3.05 -14.80
N ALA A 113 -18.71 -2.58 -16.00
CA ALA A 113 -18.01 -3.38 -17.00
C ALA A 113 -16.65 -3.93 -16.52
N ARG A 114 -16.03 -3.29 -15.53
CA ARG A 114 -14.77 -3.71 -14.90
C ARG A 114 -14.96 -4.46 -13.59
N MET A 115 -16.21 -4.67 -13.16
CA MET A 115 -16.58 -5.36 -11.92
C MET A 115 -15.98 -4.76 -10.63
N HIS A 116 -15.61 -3.47 -10.64
CA HIS A 116 -15.11 -2.78 -9.44
C HIS A 116 -16.16 -2.75 -8.34
N GLN A 117 -15.74 -2.99 -7.10
CA GLN A 117 -16.65 -2.92 -5.97
C GLN A 117 -17.06 -1.47 -5.68
N PRO A 118 -18.24 -1.23 -5.09
CA PRO A 118 -18.67 0.12 -4.75
C PRO A 118 -17.69 0.89 -3.86
N ASP A 119 -16.95 0.17 -3.01
CA ASP A 119 -16.01 0.65 -1.99
C ASP A 119 -14.53 0.34 -2.33
N GLU A 120 -14.21 0.09 -3.61
CA GLU A 120 -12.87 -0.30 -4.10
C GLU A 120 -11.72 0.50 -3.47
N LYS A 121 -11.87 1.83 -3.36
CA LYS A 121 -10.87 2.71 -2.78
C LYS A 121 -10.56 2.38 -1.32
N LEU A 122 -11.59 2.06 -0.53
CA LEU A 122 -11.42 1.64 0.86
C LEU A 122 -10.72 0.29 0.91
N GLN A 123 -11.17 -0.68 0.11
CA GLN A 123 -10.57 -2.02 0.07
C GLN A 123 -9.08 -1.97 -0.28
N LEU A 124 -8.67 -1.15 -1.24
CA LEU A 124 -7.25 -0.98 -1.61
C LEU A 124 -6.42 -0.39 -0.45
N ASN A 125 -6.96 0.56 0.30
CA ASN A 125 -6.24 1.12 1.46
C ASN A 125 -6.21 0.15 2.64
N CYS A 126 -7.26 -0.64 2.87
CA CYS A 126 -7.24 -1.74 3.84
C CYS A 126 -6.19 -2.79 3.45
N PHE A 127 -6.17 -3.21 2.19
CA PHE A 127 -5.21 -4.19 1.67
C PHE A 127 -3.76 -3.72 1.85
N LEU A 128 -3.48 -2.45 1.53
CA LEU A 128 -2.18 -1.84 1.83
C LEU A 128 -1.87 -1.95 3.34
N GLY A 129 -2.83 -1.63 4.20
CA GLY A 129 -2.64 -1.66 5.64
C GLY A 129 -2.30 -3.05 6.19
N GLU A 130 -2.99 -4.08 5.72
CA GLU A 130 -2.67 -5.48 6.03
C GLU A 130 -1.26 -5.85 5.57
N TRP A 131 -0.89 -5.44 4.36
CA TRP A 131 0.41 -5.76 3.79
C TRP A 131 1.56 -5.11 4.55
N LEU A 132 1.40 -3.84 4.94
CA LEU A 132 2.38 -3.11 5.76
C LEU A 132 2.43 -3.65 7.20
N ALA A 133 1.28 -4.01 7.78
CA ALA A 133 1.23 -4.61 9.11
C ALA A 133 1.93 -5.97 9.13
N HIS A 134 1.72 -6.78 8.10
CA HIS A 134 2.42 -8.05 7.93
C HIS A 134 3.93 -7.83 7.78
N GLY A 135 4.34 -6.86 6.95
CA GLY A 135 5.75 -6.48 6.78
C GLY A 135 6.41 -5.95 8.06
N LEU A 136 5.68 -5.25 8.93
CA LEU A 136 6.20 -4.81 10.23
C LEU A 136 6.30 -5.96 11.26
N ALA A 137 5.35 -6.89 11.26
CA ALA A 137 5.31 -7.99 12.22
C ALA A 137 6.27 -9.13 11.88
N HIS A 138 6.51 -9.40 10.60
CA HIS A 138 7.27 -10.56 10.11
C HIS A 138 8.46 -10.18 9.22
N GLY A 139 8.65 -8.89 8.99
CA GLY A 139 9.75 -8.40 8.18
C GLY A 139 11.06 -8.41 8.96
N HIS A 140 11.98 -9.27 8.56
CA HIS A 140 13.38 -9.06 8.85
C HIS A 140 13.92 -8.12 7.78
N VAL A 141 14.27 -6.90 8.16
CA VAL A 141 15.00 -6.00 7.27
C VAL A 141 16.36 -6.65 7.02
N VAL A 142 16.71 -6.86 5.76
CA VAL A 142 17.98 -7.52 5.40
C VAL A 142 19.20 -6.63 5.73
N ASP A 143 18.98 -5.35 6.03
CA ASP A 143 19.95 -4.41 6.61
C ASP A 143 19.21 -3.38 7.50
N LEU A 144 19.17 -3.59 8.82
CA LEU A 144 18.94 -2.51 9.77
C LEU A 144 20.31 -2.15 10.36
N PRO A 145 20.81 -0.90 10.23
CA PRO A 145 21.83 -0.45 11.15
C PRO A 145 21.23 -0.50 12.56
N GLU A 146 21.91 -1.20 13.47
CA GLU A 146 21.58 -1.12 14.90
C GLU A 146 21.63 0.35 15.30
N LEU A 147 20.52 0.86 15.82
CA LEU A 147 20.52 2.19 16.43
C LEU A 147 21.30 2.12 17.76
N PRO A 148 22.09 3.17 18.08
CA PRO A 148 22.91 3.22 19.30
C PRO A 148 22.10 3.24 20.60
#